data_AF-A0A0F4RL02-F1
#
_entry.id   AF-A0A0F4RL02-F1
#
_cell.length_a   1.000
_cell.length_b   1.000
_cell.length_c   1.000
_cell.angle_alpha   90.00
_cell.angle_beta   90.00
_cell.angle_gamma   90.00
#
_symmetry.space_group_name_H-M   'P 1'
#
loop_
_entity.id
_entity.type
_entity.pdbx_description
1 polymer ?
#
loop_
_entity_poly.entity_id
_entity_poly.type
_entity_poly.pdbx_seq_one_letter_code
_entity_poly.pdbx_strand_id
1 'polypeptide(L)'
;MRSSKSRSRNKNRNNRPSGGNIINRVFDSSGPDGKVRGTPQQIIEKYNQLHRDAQLSGDRVNAENFAQHAEHYTRMLAEAQREVEQRREEQEAQNRERQAERDRERQERAKAQEAAANDPANAEQPSSAGFDQPIIDSNDEKDNGLVETPEEKPKPRARKPRAPRKPKADAPKDSSAPEAAE
;
A
#
# COMPACT_ATOMS: atom_id res chain seq x y z
N MET A 1 13.68 -39.07 -32.26
CA MET A 1 12.79 -39.21 -31.08
C MET A 1 12.67 -37.85 -30.42
N ARG A 2 11.46 -37.24 -30.40
CA ARG A 2 11.24 -35.90 -29.82
C ARG A 2 10.94 -36.07 -28.33
N SER A 3 11.80 -35.58 -27.46
CA SER A 3 11.56 -35.62 -26.01
C SER A 3 10.35 -34.74 -25.67
N SER A 4 9.26 -35.38 -25.25
CA SER A 4 8.12 -34.74 -24.61
C SER A 4 8.59 -34.20 -23.26
N LYS A 5 9.16 -32.98 -23.29
CA LYS A 5 9.54 -32.22 -22.09
C LYS A 5 8.27 -32.01 -21.26
N SER A 6 8.08 -32.90 -20.30
CA SER A 6 7.05 -32.83 -19.27
C SER A 6 7.03 -31.41 -18.72
N ARG A 7 5.94 -30.69 -19.00
CA ARG A 7 5.60 -29.45 -18.32
C ARG A 7 5.37 -29.84 -16.86
N SER A 8 6.42 -29.77 -16.07
CA SER A 8 6.35 -29.66 -14.62
C SER A 8 5.44 -28.47 -14.30
N ARG A 9 4.13 -28.73 -14.20
CA ARG A 9 3.21 -27.88 -13.46
C ARG A 9 3.55 -28.10 -12.01
N ASN A 10 4.63 -27.46 -11.59
CA ASN A 10 5.17 -27.55 -10.25
C ASN A 10 4.05 -27.20 -9.28
N LYS A 11 3.65 -28.23 -8.52
CA LYS A 11 2.51 -28.27 -7.64
C LYS A 11 2.86 -27.65 -6.29
N ASN A 12 3.40 -26.43 -6.33
CA ASN A 12 3.81 -25.65 -5.15
C ASN A 12 3.04 -24.33 -5.05
N ARG A 13 1.70 -24.38 -5.15
CA ARG A 13 0.83 -23.22 -4.84
C ARG A 13 0.50 -23.09 -3.35
N ASN A 14 1.06 -23.92 -2.48
CA ASN A 14 0.84 -23.85 -1.03
C ASN A 14 1.90 -23.04 -0.26
N ASN A 15 3.03 -22.66 -0.88
CA ASN A 15 4.04 -21.82 -0.24
C ASN A 15 3.94 -20.39 -0.76
N ARG A 16 2.79 -19.73 -0.56
CA ARG A 16 2.76 -18.27 -0.66
C ARG A 16 3.44 -17.71 0.59
N PRO A 17 4.46 -16.85 0.44
CA PRO A 17 5.23 -16.35 1.58
C PRO A 17 4.27 -15.65 2.55
N SER A 18 4.36 -16.06 3.81
CA SER A 18 3.50 -15.60 4.90
C SER A 18 3.55 -14.07 5.09
N GLY A 19 4.61 -13.39 4.62
CA GLY A 19 4.85 -11.96 4.84
C GLY A 19 4.41 -11.03 3.71
N GLY A 20 3.12 -10.99 3.38
CA GLY A 20 2.57 -9.97 2.48
C GLY A 20 1.23 -9.46 3.02
N ASN A 21 0.93 -8.18 2.81
CA ASN A 21 -0.21 -7.42 3.36
C ASN A 21 -1.42 -8.30 3.72
N ILE A 22 -1.43 -8.75 4.98
CA ILE A 22 -2.35 -9.75 5.52
C ILE A 22 -3.78 -9.20 5.55
N ILE A 23 -3.93 -7.88 5.72
CA ILE A 23 -5.23 -7.18 5.82
C ILE A 23 -6.12 -7.48 4.61
N ASN A 24 -5.54 -7.50 3.40
CA ASN A 24 -6.28 -7.70 2.14
C ASN A 24 -6.12 -9.12 1.56
N ARG A 25 -5.48 -10.04 2.30
CA ARG A 25 -5.24 -11.40 1.82
C ARG A 25 -6.49 -12.26 2.05
N VAL A 26 -6.88 -13.02 1.03
CA VAL A 26 -7.97 -13.99 1.17
C VAL A 26 -7.41 -15.28 1.75
N PHE A 27 -7.92 -15.68 2.91
CA PHE A 27 -7.60 -16.94 3.57
C PHE A 27 -8.71 -17.96 3.35
N ASP A 28 -8.36 -19.22 3.58
CA ASP A 28 -9.28 -20.36 3.57
C ASP A 28 -9.18 -21.02 4.96
N SER A 29 -10.04 -20.56 5.88
CA SER A 29 -10.10 -21.10 7.24
C SER A 29 -10.91 -22.37 7.27
N SER A 30 -10.32 -23.48 7.71
CA SER A 30 -11.05 -24.74 7.88
C SER A 30 -11.50 -24.88 9.32
N GLY A 31 -12.75 -24.52 9.61
CA GLY A 31 -13.38 -24.72 10.91
C GLY A 31 -14.27 -25.96 10.95
N PRO A 32 -14.84 -26.29 12.13
CA PRO A 32 -15.69 -27.48 12.29
C PRO A 32 -16.97 -27.43 11.45
N ASP A 33 -17.49 -26.24 11.17
CA ASP A 33 -18.67 -26.01 10.29
C ASP A 33 -18.30 -25.81 8.80
N GLY A 34 -17.07 -26.19 8.43
CA GLY A 34 -16.57 -26.15 7.05
C GLY A 34 -15.62 -24.98 6.75
N LYS A 35 -15.39 -24.76 5.45
CA LYS A 35 -14.39 -23.81 4.96
C LYS A 35 -14.96 -22.39 4.90
N VAL A 36 -14.42 -21.51 5.74
CA VAL A 36 -14.69 -20.07 5.71
C VAL A 36 -13.61 -19.38 4.90
N ARG A 37 -13.99 -18.91 3.71
CA ARG A 37 -13.09 -18.18 2.81
C ARG A 37 -13.40 -16.69 2.86
N GLY A 38 -12.38 -15.86 3.07
CA GLY A 38 -12.56 -14.40 3.12
C GLY A 38 -11.30 -13.65 3.49
N THR A 39 -11.39 -12.34 3.61
CA THR A 39 -10.37 -11.53 4.31
C THR A 39 -10.37 -11.84 5.81
N PRO A 40 -9.31 -11.54 6.57
CA PRO A 40 -9.28 -11.81 8.00
C PRO A 40 -10.49 -11.23 8.74
N GLN A 41 -10.91 -10.01 8.39
CA GLN A 41 -12.09 -9.35 8.96
C GLN A 41 -13.38 -10.16 8.74
N GLN A 42 -13.63 -10.60 7.50
CA GLN A 42 -14.80 -11.41 7.17
C GLN A 42 -14.80 -12.75 7.91
N ILE A 43 -13.63 -13.35 8.08
CA ILE A 43 -13.48 -14.62 8.79
C ILE A 43 -13.76 -14.44 10.28
N ILE A 44 -13.25 -13.36 10.90
CA ILE A 44 -13.52 -13.00 12.30
C ILE A 44 -15.01 -12.83 12.54
N GLU A 45 -15.69 -12.04 11.71
CA GLU A 45 -17.13 -11.79 11.82
C GLU A 45 -17.93 -13.09 11.75
N LYS A 46 -17.58 -13.97 10.80
CA LYS A 46 -18.27 -15.26 10.65
C LYS A 46 -18.05 -16.18 11.86
N TYR A 47 -16.82 -16.30 12.37
CA TYR A 47 -16.57 -17.15 13.54
C TYR A 47 -17.15 -16.59 14.84
N ASN A 48 -17.19 -15.27 15.01
CA ASN A 48 -17.88 -14.64 16.15
C ASN A 48 -19.39 -14.92 16.12
N GLN A 49 -20.00 -14.96 14.92
CA GLN A 49 -21.40 -15.35 14.78
C GLN A 49 -21.61 -16.82 15.17
N LEU A 50 -20.83 -17.73 14.57
CA LEU A 50 -20.90 -19.17 14.87
C LEU A 50 -20.62 -19.49 16.35
N HIS A 51 -19.71 -18.74 16.98
CA HIS A 51 -19.43 -18.85 18.41
C HIS A 51 -20.67 -18.51 19.25
N ARG A 52 -21.34 -17.38 18.97
CA ARG A 52 -22.57 -16.98 19.67
C ARG A 52 -23.68 -18.00 19.46
N ASP A 53 -23.84 -18.51 18.24
CA ASP A 53 -24.85 -19.51 17.93
C ASP A 53 -24.57 -20.84 18.65
N ALA A 54 -23.30 -21.27 18.73
CA ALA A 54 -22.88 -22.45 19.48
C ALA A 54 -23.04 -22.30 21.01
N GLN A 55 -22.82 -21.10 21.54
CA GLN A 55 -23.10 -20.81 22.95
C GLN A 55 -24.58 -20.94 23.27
N LEU A 56 -25.46 -20.41 22.40
CA LEU A 56 -26.91 -20.47 22.58
C LEU A 56 -27.46 -21.90 22.41
N SER A 57 -26.87 -22.71 21.53
CA SER A 57 -27.26 -24.12 21.35
C SER A 57 -26.70 -25.05 22.43
N GLY A 58 -25.79 -24.56 23.28
CA GLY A 58 -25.17 -25.33 24.36
C GLY A 58 -24.00 -26.22 23.93
N ASP A 59 -23.53 -26.10 22.69
CA ASP A 59 -22.39 -26.85 22.17
C ASP A 59 -21.06 -26.19 22.54
N ARG A 60 -20.58 -26.50 23.74
CA ARG A 60 -19.35 -25.89 24.30
C ARG A 60 -18.10 -26.23 23.49
N VAL A 61 -18.03 -27.44 22.93
CA VAL A 61 -16.85 -27.87 22.16
C VAL A 61 -16.75 -27.02 20.90
N ASN A 62 -17.85 -26.85 20.18
CA ASN A 62 -17.87 -25.99 19.00
C ASN A 62 -17.67 -24.51 19.37
N ALA A 63 -18.24 -24.04 20.48
CA ALA A 63 -18.04 -22.66 20.93
C ALA A 63 -16.54 -22.34 21.15
N GLU A 64 -15.80 -23.20 21.84
CA GLU A 64 -14.35 -23.06 22.07
C GLU A 64 -13.58 -23.08 20.73
N ASN A 65 -13.91 -24.03 19.86
CA ASN A 65 -13.28 -24.13 18.55
C ASN A 65 -13.50 -22.85 17.74
N PHE A 66 -14.73 -22.34 17.64
CA PHE A 66 -15.02 -21.10 16.91
C PHE A 66 -14.33 -19.87 17.54
N ALA A 67 -14.26 -19.80 18.87
CA ALA A 67 -13.53 -18.73 19.56
C ALA A 67 -12.05 -18.71 19.18
N GLN A 68 -11.38 -19.87 19.19
CA GLN A 68 -9.98 -19.98 18.79
C GLN A 68 -9.75 -19.49 17.36
N HIS A 69 -10.66 -19.81 16.43
CA HIS A 69 -10.56 -19.33 15.05
C HIS A 69 -10.73 -17.82 14.98
N ALA A 70 -11.73 -17.24 15.66
CA ALA A 70 -11.91 -15.79 15.71
C ALA A 70 -10.68 -15.08 16.30
N GLU A 71 -10.12 -15.60 17.40
CA GLU A 71 -8.93 -15.06 18.04
C GLU A 71 -7.68 -15.14 17.14
N HIS A 72 -7.50 -16.25 16.43
CA HIS A 72 -6.36 -16.43 15.54
C HIS A 72 -6.32 -15.35 14.45
N TYR A 73 -7.43 -15.13 13.75
CA TYR A 73 -7.50 -14.10 12.71
C TYR A 73 -7.47 -12.69 13.28
N THR A 74 -7.99 -12.48 14.50
CA THR A 74 -7.91 -11.19 15.19
C THR A 74 -6.46 -10.84 15.52
N ARG A 75 -5.70 -11.79 16.08
CA ARG A 75 -4.27 -11.60 16.36
C ARG A 75 -3.48 -11.33 15.09
N MET A 76 -3.71 -12.13 14.04
CA MET A 76 -3.03 -11.96 12.76
C MET A 76 -3.36 -10.61 12.09
N LEU A 77 -4.61 -10.14 12.19
CA LEU A 77 -5.01 -8.84 11.67
C LEU A 77 -4.39 -7.70 12.47
N ALA A 78 -4.34 -7.80 13.80
CA ALA A 78 -3.72 -6.81 14.66
C ALA A 78 -2.20 -6.70 14.40
N GLU A 79 -1.51 -7.83 14.23
CA GLU A 79 -0.10 -7.86 13.81
C GLU A 79 0.10 -7.19 12.46
N ALA A 80 -0.77 -7.46 11.49
CA ALA A 80 -0.72 -6.84 10.17
C ALA A 80 -0.95 -5.32 10.22
N GLN A 81 -1.87 -4.87 11.07
CA GLN A 81 -2.13 -3.44 11.26
C GLN A 81 -0.91 -2.75 11.88
N ARG A 82 -0.27 -3.37 12.89
CA ARG A 82 0.97 -2.88 13.48
C ARG A 82 2.11 -2.81 12.47
N GLU A 83 2.28 -3.82 11.61
CA GLU A 83 3.31 -3.82 10.57
C GLU A 83 3.09 -2.69 9.55
N VAL A 84 1.84 -2.44 9.16
CA VAL A 84 1.50 -1.33 8.25
C VAL A 84 1.76 0.02 8.90
N GLU A 85 1.41 0.17 10.17
CA GLU A 85 1.66 1.38 10.94
C GLU A 85 3.16 1.63 11.12
N GLN A 86 3.91 0.63 11.56
CA GLN A 86 5.37 0.69 11.69
C GLN A 86 6.05 1.06 10.38
N ARG A 87 5.65 0.41 9.27
CA ARG A 87 6.21 0.72 7.94
C ARG A 87 5.86 2.14 7.47
N ARG A 88 4.70 2.67 7.87
CA ARG A 88 4.30 4.05 7.58
C ARG A 88 5.14 5.02 8.41
N GLU A 89 5.33 4.76 9.70
CA GLU A 89 6.17 5.57 10.59
C GLU A 89 7.63 5.60 10.12
N GLU A 90 8.19 4.47 9.72
CA GLU A 90 9.56 4.41 9.16
C GLU A 90 9.71 5.24 7.89
N GLN A 91 8.71 5.20 7.00
CA GLN A 91 8.70 6.04 5.80
C GLN A 91 8.58 7.53 6.14
N GLU A 92 7.74 7.88 7.11
CA GLU A 92 7.60 9.26 7.56
C GLU A 92 8.88 9.75 8.24
N ALA A 93 9.50 8.93 9.08
CA ALA A 93 10.76 9.23 9.75
C ALA A 93 11.88 9.46 8.74
N GLN A 94 12.06 8.58 7.75
CA GLN A 94 13.06 8.78 6.70
C GLN A 94 12.80 10.04 5.87
N ASN A 95 11.53 10.36 5.59
CA ASN A 95 11.19 11.56 4.84
C ASN A 95 11.45 12.82 5.66
N ARG A 96 11.14 12.78 6.96
CA ARG A 96 11.41 13.87 7.91
C ARG A 96 12.91 14.07 8.10
N GLU A 97 13.69 13.00 8.18
CA GLU A 97 15.15 13.04 8.28
C GLU A 97 15.77 13.67 7.01
N ARG A 98 15.38 13.20 5.81
CA ARG A 98 15.83 13.81 4.55
C ARG A 98 15.45 15.28 4.43
N GLN A 99 14.32 15.69 5.00
CA GLN A 99 13.90 17.09 5.00
C GLN A 99 14.74 17.90 5.98
N ALA A 100 14.95 17.40 7.20
CA ALA A 100 15.78 18.05 8.21
C ALA A 100 17.25 18.19 7.77
N GLU A 101 17.79 17.20 7.04
CA GLU A 101 19.14 17.27 6.46
C GLU A 101 19.26 18.39 5.42
N ARG A 102 18.30 18.50 4.49
CA ARG A 102 18.26 19.61 3.53
C ARG A 102 18.11 20.97 4.20
N ASP A 103 17.28 21.06 5.24
CA ASP A 103 17.08 22.32 5.95
C ASP A 103 18.35 22.73 6.73
N ARG A 104 19.08 21.76 7.30
CA ARG A 104 20.40 22.00 7.92
C ARG A 104 21.43 22.47 6.90
N GLU A 105 21.54 21.81 5.75
CA GLU A 105 22.46 22.21 4.67
C GLU A 105 22.14 23.63 4.18
N ARG A 106 20.86 23.97 4.04
CA ARG A 106 20.42 25.30 3.63
C ARG A 106 20.75 26.37 4.69
N GLN A 107 20.57 26.06 5.97
CA GLN A 107 20.95 26.94 7.07
C GLN A 107 22.46 27.12 7.17
N GLU A 108 23.24 26.05 6.99
CA GLU A 108 24.70 26.11 7.01
C GLU A 108 25.23 26.97 5.86
N ARG A 109 24.68 26.82 4.65
CA ARG A 109 25.02 27.67 3.50
C ARG A 109 24.64 29.12 3.73
N ALA A 110 23.46 29.39 4.31
CA ALA A 110 23.05 30.76 4.65
C ALA A 110 24.00 31.38 5.69
N LYS A 111 24.38 30.62 6.73
CA LYS A 111 25.30 31.07 7.77
C LYS A 111 26.72 31.30 7.24
N ALA A 112 27.20 30.45 6.32
CA ALA A 112 28.48 30.65 5.65
C ALA A 112 28.47 31.93 4.78
N GLN A 113 27.35 32.21 4.11
CA GLN A 113 27.18 33.41 3.31
C GLN A 113 27.10 34.68 4.17
N GLU A 114 26.44 34.62 5.34
CA GLU A 114 26.40 35.70 6.32
C GLU A 114 27.76 35.94 6.99
N ALA A 115 28.51 34.88 7.29
CA ALA A 115 29.87 34.99 7.82
C ALA A 115 30.83 35.62 6.80
N ALA A 116 30.71 35.25 5.52
CA ALA A 116 31.47 35.87 4.44
C ALA A 116 31.07 37.35 4.20
N ALA A 117 29.83 37.72 4.50
CA ALA A 117 29.38 39.12 4.42
C ALA A 117 29.78 39.98 5.63
N ASN A 118 30.08 39.36 6.79
CA ASN A 118 30.48 40.04 8.03
C ASN A 118 32.01 40.05 8.26
N ASP A 119 32.83 39.50 7.36
CA ASP A 119 34.29 39.55 7.46
C ASP A 119 34.81 40.97 7.12
N PRO A 120 35.41 41.71 8.08
CA PRO A 120 35.88 43.08 7.86
C PRO A 120 37.06 43.18 6.89
N ALA A 121 37.67 42.07 6.47
CA ALA A 121 38.73 42.07 5.46
C ALA A 121 38.23 42.36 4.02
N ASN A 122 36.91 42.40 3.79
CA ASN A 122 36.30 42.81 2.53
C ASN A 122 35.68 44.22 2.59
N ALA A 123 35.96 44.98 3.66
CA ALA A 123 35.45 46.34 3.88
C ALA A 123 36.31 47.45 3.24
N GLU A 124 37.30 47.12 2.40
CA GLU A 124 38.10 48.12 1.69
C GLU A 124 38.24 47.80 0.19
N GLN A 125 37.20 48.20 -0.57
CA GLN A 125 37.44 48.95 -1.82
C GLN A 125 36.37 50.03 -1.98
N PRO A 126 36.67 51.31 -1.69
CA PRO A 126 36.02 52.42 -2.34
C PRO A 126 36.83 52.77 -3.59
N SER A 127 36.57 52.11 -4.71
CA SER A 127 36.98 52.65 -6.02
C SER A 127 35.83 53.47 -6.58
N SER A 128 36.00 54.78 -6.44
CA SER A 128 35.22 55.85 -7.04
C SER A 128 35.02 55.68 -8.55
N ALA A 129 33.86 56.16 -9.00
CA ALA A 129 33.51 56.66 -10.34
C ALA A 129 32.58 55.78 -11.17
N GLY A 130 31.28 56.03 -10.99
CA GLY A 130 30.21 55.58 -11.86
C GLY A 130 28.89 56.23 -11.45
N PHE A 131 28.86 57.56 -11.40
CA PHE A 131 27.58 58.28 -11.43
C PHE A 131 26.93 57.99 -12.77
N ASP A 132 25.99 57.06 -12.81
CA ASP A 132 24.97 57.05 -13.85
C ASP A 132 23.61 56.94 -13.16
N GLN A 133 22.83 58.01 -13.29
CA GLN A 133 21.49 58.07 -12.74
C GLN A 133 20.56 57.13 -13.52
N PRO A 134 19.49 56.61 -12.88
CA PRO A 134 18.48 55.85 -13.60
C PRO A 134 17.71 56.79 -14.53
N ILE A 135 17.92 56.66 -15.84
CA ILE A 135 16.99 57.20 -16.83
C ILE A 135 15.74 56.33 -16.75
N ILE A 136 14.70 56.90 -16.15
CA ILE A 136 13.32 56.48 -16.27
C ILE A 136 12.99 56.57 -17.78
N ASP A 137 13.03 55.44 -18.49
CA ASP A 137 12.32 55.32 -19.76
C ASP A 137 11.04 54.51 -19.49
N SER A 138 9.95 55.27 -19.44
CA SER A 138 8.59 54.76 -19.44
C SER A 138 8.22 54.45 -20.89
N ASN A 139 8.08 53.17 -21.21
CA ASN A 139 7.29 52.61 -22.32
C ASN A 139 7.66 51.13 -22.43
N ASP A 140 6.80 50.17 -22.69
CA ASP A 140 5.36 49.99 -22.61
C ASP A 140 5.21 48.47 -22.86
N GLU A 141 4.17 47.87 -22.29
CA GLU A 141 3.58 46.60 -22.71
C GLU A 141 4.46 45.35 -22.99
N LYS A 142 4.40 44.44 -22.01
CA LYS A 142 4.03 43.00 -22.12
C LYS A 142 4.52 42.32 -20.84
N ASP A 143 3.87 41.40 -20.16
CA ASP A 143 2.56 40.76 -20.23
C ASP A 143 2.61 39.80 -19.01
N ASN A 144 1.63 39.87 -18.10
CA ASN A 144 1.28 38.83 -17.12
C ASN A 144 2.30 38.38 -16.05
N GLY A 145 2.41 39.18 -14.98
CA GLY A 145 2.69 38.71 -13.62
C GLY A 145 1.40 38.40 -12.84
N LEU A 146 0.48 37.63 -13.43
CA LEU A 146 -0.80 37.27 -12.79
C LEU A 146 -0.62 36.02 -11.93
N VAL A 147 -0.81 36.22 -10.63
CA VAL A 147 -0.91 35.18 -9.61
C VAL A 147 -2.06 34.23 -9.96
N GLU A 148 -1.73 33.03 -10.45
CA GLU A 148 -2.71 31.95 -10.64
C GLU A 148 -2.96 31.25 -9.30
N THR A 149 -4.20 31.34 -8.86
CA THR A 149 -4.81 30.68 -7.69
C THR A 149 -4.58 29.16 -7.69
N PRO A 150 -4.15 28.53 -6.58
CA PRO A 150 -4.02 27.09 -6.50
C PRO A 150 -5.37 26.42 -6.23
N GLU A 151 -6.16 26.19 -7.27
CA GLU A 151 -7.38 25.39 -7.16
C GLU A 151 -7.68 24.60 -8.45
N GLU A 152 -7.10 23.41 -8.61
CA GLU A 152 -7.75 22.37 -9.42
C GLU A 152 -7.21 20.96 -9.11
N LYS A 153 -8.05 20.10 -8.52
CA LYS A 153 -7.81 18.66 -8.42
C LYS A 153 -8.13 17.99 -9.77
N PRO A 154 -7.21 17.23 -10.40
CA PRO A 154 -7.58 16.42 -11.55
C PRO A 154 -8.45 15.22 -11.11
N LYS A 155 -9.70 15.18 -11.58
CA LYS A 155 -10.63 14.06 -11.37
C LYS A 155 -10.06 12.76 -11.98
N PRO A 156 -10.10 11.61 -11.28
CA PRO A 156 -9.63 10.34 -11.83
C PRO A 156 -10.55 9.87 -12.97
N ARG A 157 -9.95 9.57 -14.13
CA ARG A 157 -10.65 8.99 -15.30
C ARG A 157 -11.25 7.63 -14.93
N ALA A 158 -12.57 7.49 -15.13
CA ALA A 158 -13.29 6.23 -14.98
C ALA A 158 -12.78 5.19 -16.00
N ARG A 159 -12.31 4.03 -15.52
CA ARG A 159 -11.89 2.91 -16.37
C ARG A 159 -13.12 2.11 -16.80
N LYS A 160 -13.29 1.91 -18.12
CA LYS A 160 -14.35 1.07 -18.69
C LYS A 160 -14.24 -0.38 -18.19
N PRO A 161 -15.35 -1.08 -17.87
CA PRO A 161 -15.31 -2.48 -17.44
C PRO A 161 -14.85 -3.40 -18.57
N ARG A 162 -14.03 -4.41 -18.25
CA ARG A 162 -13.63 -5.46 -19.20
C ARG A 162 -14.80 -6.43 -19.40
N ALA A 163 -15.07 -6.80 -20.65
CA ALA A 163 -16.11 -7.75 -21.02
C ALA A 163 -15.91 -9.12 -20.34
N PRO A 164 -17.01 -9.83 -19.97
CA PRO A 164 -16.94 -11.14 -19.34
C PRO A 164 -16.37 -12.20 -20.30
N ARG A 165 -15.49 -13.05 -19.77
CA ARG A 165 -14.95 -14.20 -20.52
C ARG A 165 -16.03 -15.26 -20.65
N LYS A 166 -16.27 -15.74 -21.88
CA LYS A 166 -17.20 -16.84 -22.19
C LYS A 166 -16.83 -18.09 -21.35
N PRO A 167 -17.82 -18.82 -20.78
CA PRO A 167 -17.57 -20.09 -20.13
C PRO A 167 -17.10 -21.12 -21.17
N LYS A 168 -16.07 -21.90 -20.80
CA LYS A 168 -15.70 -23.09 -21.56
C LYS A 168 -16.75 -24.16 -21.28
N ALA A 169 -17.30 -24.73 -22.34
CA ALA A 169 -18.24 -25.84 -22.29
C ALA A 169 -17.65 -27.02 -21.49
N ASP A 170 -18.47 -27.60 -20.62
CA ASP A 170 -18.22 -28.85 -19.93
C ASP A 170 -17.98 -29.97 -20.95
N ALA A 171 -16.86 -30.67 -20.79
CA ALA A 171 -16.66 -31.97 -21.42
C ALA A 171 -17.42 -33.02 -20.59
N PRO A 172 -18.09 -34.00 -21.24
CA PRO A 172 -18.98 -34.92 -20.56
C PRO A 172 -18.23 -35.84 -19.59
N LYS A 173 -18.86 -36.09 -18.44
CA LYS A 173 -18.49 -37.13 -17.48
C LYS A 173 -18.70 -38.49 -18.15
N ASP A 174 -17.63 -39.26 -18.28
CA ASP A 174 -17.75 -40.67 -18.63
C ASP A 174 -18.17 -41.44 -17.37
N SER A 175 -19.43 -41.85 -17.36
CA SER A 175 -20.02 -42.77 -16.40
C SER A 175 -19.74 -44.19 -16.88
N SER A 176 -18.88 -44.92 -16.17
CA SER A 176 -18.77 -46.37 -16.32
C SER A 176 -18.65 -47.05 -14.96
N ALA A 177 -19.81 -47.24 -14.33
CA ALA A 177 -20.10 -48.43 -13.53
C ALA A 177 -21.17 -49.20 -14.32
N PRO A 178 -20.92 -50.48 -14.60
CA PRO A 178 -21.75 -51.57 -14.06
C PRO A 178 -20.82 -52.73 -13.64
N GLU A 179 -21.17 -53.80 -12.93
CA GLU A 179 -22.38 -54.37 -12.34
C GLU A 179 -21.90 -55.73 -11.76
N ALA A 180 -22.73 -56.30 -10.90
CA ALA A 180 -22.52 -57.55 -10.18
C ALA A 180 -21.99 -58.74 -11.00
N ALA A 181 -21.17 -59.57 -10.34
CA ALA A 181 -21.16 -61.02 -10.51
C ALA A 181 -20.48 -61.68 -9.29
N GLU A 182 -21.29 -62.46 -8.56
CA GLU A 182 -20.98 -63.69 -7.80
C GLU A 182 -19.70 -63.81 -6.96
#